data_AF-A0A7W1K1Y4-F1
#
_entry.id   AF-A0A7W1K1Y4-F1
#
_cell.length_a   1.000
_cell.length_b   1.000
_cell.length_c   1.000
_cell.angle_alpha   90.00
_cell.angle_beta   90.00
_cell.angle_gamma   90.00
#
_symmetry.space_group_name_H-M   'P 1'
#
loop_
_entity.id
_entity.type
_entity.pdbx_description
1 polymer ?
#
loop_
_entity_poly.entity_id
_entity_poly.type
_entity_poly.pdbx_seq_one_letter_code
_entity_poly.pdbx_strand_id
1 'polypeptide(L)'
;MSRWMVLLHVLTAFWFVAGLVGRDVTLGKAKTTRDIGVVAELAELAGRFDRLMVVPGSIAVFVLGLLTMWTQGRPLTGSGNWWLLTSLLLYLSLLPLIPLVFIPRGKVFELALTDAVERGEVTRALTAAFDDTAVRATRLYERLMVATVIVLMVTKPF
;
A
#
# COMPACT_ATOMS: atom_id res chain seq x y z
N MET A 1 -21.61 16.33 12.63
CA MET A 1 -21.21 15.54 11.44
C MET A 1 -19.70 15.43 11.33
N SER A 2 -18.94 16.53 11.22
CA SER A 2 -17.47 16.53 11.00
C SER A 2 -16.65 15.55 11.86
N ARG A 3 -16.95 15.40 13.16
CA ARG A 3 -16.22 14.46 14.05
C ARG A 3 -16.33 12.99 13.63
N TRP A 4 -17.48 12.57 13.09
CA TRP A 4 -17.68 11.21 12.61
C TRP A 4 -16.91 10.95 11.30
N MET A 5 -16.81 11.94 10.42
CA MET A 5 -16.01 11.86 9.19
C MET A 5 -14.52 11.69 9.52
N VAL A 6 -13.99 12.48 10.47
CA VAL A 6 -12.60 12.34 10.94
C VAL A 6 -12.37 10.94 11.51
N LEU A 7 -13.28 10.46 12.37
CA LEU A 7 -13.17 9.12 12.95
C LEU A 7 -13.15 8.04 11.85
N LEU A 8 -14.08 8.10 10.89
CA LEU A 8 -14.11 7.15 9.77
C LEU A 8 -12.84 7.21 8.93
N HIS A 9 -12.35 8.41 8.61
CA HIS A 9 -11.09 8.59 7.88
C HIS A 9 -9.93 7.92 8.61
N VAL A 10 -9.80 8.17 9.92
CA VAL A 10 -8.75 7.57 10.76
C VAL A 10 -8.88 6.05 10.83
N LEU A 11 -10.08 5.51 11.04
CA LEU A 11 -10.31 4.06 11.07
C LEU A 11 -9.96 3.40 9.73
N THR A 12 -10.32 4.03 8.61
CA THR A 12 -9.94 3.53 7.28
C THR A 12 -8.44 3.62 7.03
N ALA A 13 -7.75 4.62 7.59
CA ALA A 13 -6.29 4.72 7.53
C ALA A 13 -5.62 3.58 8.31
N PHE A 14 -6.11 3.26 9.52
CA PHE A 14 -5.63 2.10 10.26
C PHE A 14 -5.86 0.78 9.51
N TRP A 15 -7.04 0.62 8.91
CA TRP A 15 -7.37 -0.55 8.10
C TRP A 15 -6.44 -0.69 6.89
N PHE A 16 -6.20 0.41 6.16
CA PHE A 16 -5.26 0.46 5.04
C PHE A 16 -3.83 0.10 5.47
N VAL A 17 -3.31 0.71 6.55
CA VAL A 17 -1.97 0.46 7.07
C VAL A 17 -1.82 -0.98 7.56
N ALA A 18 -2.83 -1.54 8.22
CA ALA A 18 -2.84 -2.94 8.62
C ALA A 18 -2.74 -3.87 7.41
N GLY A 19 -3.41 -3.55 6.30
CA GLY A 19 -3.27 -4.26 5.02
C GLY A 19 -1.84 -4.22 4.47
N LEU A 20 -1.21 -3.04 4.45
CA LEU A 20 0.17 -2.88 3.98
C LEU A 20 1.15 -3.71 4.80
N VAL A 21 1.04 -3.64 6.13
CA VAL A 21 1.88 -4.40 7.06
C VAL A 21 1.64 -5.91 6.89
N GLY A 22 0.39 -6.34 6.83
CA GLY A 22 0.02 -7.74 6.63
C GLY A 22 0.62 -8.32 5.35
N ARG A 23 0.48 -7.61 4.23
CA ARG A 23 1.10 -7.98 2.95
C ARG A 23 2.62 -8.07 3.06
N ASP A 24 3.27 -7.04 3.59
CA ASP A 24 4.73 -6.95 3.63
C ASP A 24 5.35 -8.03 4.52
N VAL A 25 4.74 -8.31 5.67
CA VAL A 25 5.17 -9.41 6.57
C VAL A 25 5.01 -10.76 5.88
N THR A 26 3.87 -10.97 5.22
CA THR A 26 3.55 -12.24 4.56
C THR A 26 4.52 -12.51 3.40
N LEU A 27 4.77 -11.53 2.53
CA LEU A 27 5.74 -11.64 1.43
C LEU A 27 7.18 -11.73 1.95
N GLY A 28 7.50 -11.04 3.04
CA GLY A 28 8.79 -11.14 3.72
C GLY A 28 9.05 -12.57 4.21
N LYS A 29 8.04 -13.22 4.79
CA LYS A 29 8.12 -14.62 5.20
C LYS A 29 8.25 -15.55 3.99
N ALA A 30 7.45 -15.35 2.94
CA ALA A 30 7.48 -16.15 1.72
C ALA A 30 8.88 -16.21 1.13
N LYS A 31 9.56 -15.06 1.04
CA LYS A 31 10.93 -14.95 0.52
C LYS A 31 11.98 -15.78 1.28
N THR A 32 11.75 -16.06 2.56
CA THR A 32 12.70 -16.82 3.39
C THR A 32 12.47 -18.33 3.34
N THR A 33 11.36 -18.78 2.75
CA THR A 33 10.94 -20.18 2.74
C THR A 33 11.41 -20.86 1.46
N ARG A 34 11.83 -22.13 1.57
CA ARG A 34 12.24 -22.97 0.41
C ARG A 34 11.16 -23.93 -0.06
N ASP A 35 10.09 -24.07 0.72
CA ASP A 35 8.91 -24.87 0.38
C ASP A 35 7.99 -24.05 -0.52
N ILE A 36 7.81 -24.48 -1.76
CA ILE A 36 7.00 -23.78 -2.75
C ILE A 36 5.52 -23.73 -2.38
N GLY A 37 4.99 -24.75 -1.67
CA GLY A 37 3.61 -24.76 -1.21
C GLY A 37 3.36 -23.64 -0.21
N VAL A 38 4.25 -23.51 0.77
CA VAL A 38 4.19 -22.41 1.76
C VAL A 38 4.39 -21.04 1.09
N VAL A 39 5.28 -20.94 0.10
CA VAL A 39 5.46 -19.70 -0.67
C VAL A 39 4.17 -19.30 -1.40
N ALA A 40 3.49 -20.24 -2.03
CA ALA A 40 2.24 -20.00 -2.74
C ALA A 40 1.11 -19.57 -1.78
N GLU A 41 0.94 -20.24 -0.65
CA GLU A 41 -0.06 -19.87 0.37
C GLU A 41 0.17 -18.46 0.91
N LEU A 42 1.42 -18.12 1.21
CA LEU A 42 1.78 -16.79 1.69
C LEU A 42 1.57 -15.72 0.59
N ALA A 43 1.93 -16.01 -0.66
CA ALA A 43 1.68 -15.11 -1.77
C ALA A 43 0.16 -14.87 -1.98
N GLU A 44 -0.66 -15.91 -1.86
CA GLU A 44 -2.11 -15.77 -1.93
C GLU A 44 -2.65 -14.91 -0.78
N LEU A 45 -2.19 -15.17 0.45
CA LEU A 45 -2.57 -14.39 1.63
C LEU A 45 -2.18 -12.92 1.49
N ALA A 46 -0.99 -12.62 0.96
CA ALA A 46 -0.58 -11.26 0.64
C ALA A 46 -1.52 -10.61 -0.40
N GLY A 47 -1.93 -11.35 -1.43
CA GLY A 47 -2.92 -10.89 -2.41
C GLY A 47 -4.30 -10.63 -1.80
N ARG A 48 -4.71 -11.38 -0.76
CA ARG A 48 -5.94 -11.09 0.00
C ARG A 48 -5.82 -9.78 0.78
N PHE A 49 -4.69 -9.51 1.43
CA PHE A 49 -4.44 -8.21 2.08
C PHE A 49 -4.54 -7.06 1.06
N ASP A 50 -3.94 -7.21 -0.13
CA ASP A 50 -4.03 -6.18 -1.16
C ASP A 50 -5.48 -5.93 -1.61
N ARG A 51 -6.21 -6.99 -1.96
CA ARG A 51 -7.57 -6.90 -2.51
C ARG A 51 -8.62 -6.48 -1.48
N LEU A 52 -8.49 -6.92 -0.23
CA LEU A 52 -9.49 -6.67 0.81
C LEU A 52 -9.19 -5.42 1.63
N MET A 53 -7.94 -5.01 1.77
CA MET A 53 -7.56 -3.93 2.70
C MET A 53 -6.79 -2.80 2.01
N VAL A 54 -5.74 -3.09 1.24
CA VAL A 54 -4.87 -2.05 0.67
C VAL A 54 -5.59 -1.25 -0.42
N VAL A 55 -6.13 -1.93 -1.43
CA VAL A 55 -6.82 -1.27 -2.55
C VAL A 55 -8.06 -0.52 -2.07
N PRO A 56 -9.08 -1.18 -1.45
CA PRO A 56 -10.27 -0.46 -1.00
C PRO A 56 -9.97 0.53 0.12
N GLY A 57 -9.03 0.23 1.02
CA GLY A 57 -8.60 1.15 2.07
C GLY A 57 -7.95 2.40 1.51
N SER A 58 -7.11 2.29 0.48
CA SER A 58 -6.49 3.47 -0.16
C SER A 58 -7.53 4.39 -0.80
N ILE A 59 -8.53 3.82 -1.48
CA ILE A 59 -9.64 4.58 -2.06
C ILE A 59 -10.45 5.26 -0.94
N ALA A 60 -10.80 4.51 0.11
CA ALA A 60 -11.59 5.00 1.23
C ALA A 60 -10.89 6.13 1.99
N VAL A 61 -9.59 5.98 2.28
CA VAL A 61 -8.76 7.02 2.92
C VAL A 61 -8.77 8.29 2.09
N PHE A 62 -8.57 8.18 0.77
CA PHE A 62 -8.59 9.32 -0.13
C PHE A 62 -9.94 10.04 -0.13
N VAL A 63 -11.03 9.31 -0.37
CA VAL A 63 -12.39 9.87 -0.44
C VAL A 63 -12.79 10.50 0.90
N LEU A 64 -12.59 9.79 2.01
CA LEU A 64 -12.92 10.31 3.35
C LEU A 64 -12.03 11.48 3.75
N GLY A 65 -10.77 11.53 3.29
CA GLY A 65 -9.88 12.67 3.51
C GLY A 65 -10.40 13.93 2.84
N LEU A 66 -10.84 13.84 1.57
CA LEU A 66 -11.45 14.95 0.85
C LEU A 66 -12.78 15.40 1.49
N LEU A 67 -13.62 14.45 1.89
CA LEU A 67 -14.88 14.76 2.58
C LEU A 67 -14.64 15.43 3.94
N THR A 68 -13.63 14.97 4.69
CA THR A 68 -13.26 15.57 5.98
C THR A 68 -12.80 17.01 5.78
N MET A 69 -11.90 17.24 4.82
CA MET A 69 -11.43 18.57 4.45
C MET A 69 -12.60 19.50 4.10
N TRP A 70 -13.53 19.03 3.24
CA TRP A 70 -14.67 19.82 2.80
C TRP A 70 -15.64 20.14 3.94
N THR A 71 -16.01 19.15 4.76
CA THR A 71 -16.95 19.34 5.88
C THR A 71 -16.40 20.20 7.01
N GLN A 72 -15.08 20.34 7.11
CA GLN A 72 -14.43 21.24 8.06
C GLN A 72 -14.15 22.64 7.49
N GLY A 73 -14.44 22.88 6.20
CA GLY A 73 -14.16 24.16 5.55
C GLY A 73 -12.67 24.50 5.50
N ARG A 74 -11.80 23.48 5.49
CA ARG A 74 -10.34 23.67 5.46
C ARG A 74 -9.88 23.92 4.02
N PRO A 75 -9.26 25.07 3.70
CA PRO A 75 -8.71 25.30 2.38
C PRO A 75 -7.45 24.46 2.15
N LEU A 76 -7.25 23.99 0.91
CA LEU A 76 -6.04 23.25 0.50
C LEU A 76 -4.77 24.12 0.55
N THR A 77 -4.91 25.44 0.32
CA THR A 77 -3.82 26.41 0.25
C THR A 77 -4.14 27.64 1.09
N GLY A 78 -3.10 28.35 1.54
CA GLY A 78 -3.23 29.58 2.36
C GLY A 78 -3.13 29.35 3.88
N SER A 79 -2.87 30.44 4.60
CA SER A 79 -2.84 30.56 6.09
C SER A 79 -2.16 29.41 6.87
N GLY A 80 -1.06 28.85 6.35
CA GLY A 80 -0.28 27.81 7.05
C GLY A 80 -0.76 26.36 6.84
N ASN A 81 -1.74 26.13 5.96
CA ASN A 81 -2.30 24.80 5.67
C ASN A 81 -1.65 24.05 4.50
N TRP A 82 -0.41 24.40 4.14
CA TRP A 82 0.35 23.72 3.08
C TRP A 82 0.47 22.20 3.29
N TRP A 83 0.43 21.75 4.54
CA TRP A 83 0.53 20.34 4.89
C TRP A 83 -0.62 19.49 4.32
N LEU A 84 -1.84 20.03 4.17
CA LEU A 84 -2.96 19.30 3.54
C LEU A 84 -2.68 19.06 2.06
N LEU A 85 -2.25 20.11 1.35
CA LEU A 85 -1.84 19.98 -0.04
C LEU A 85 -0.63 19.06 -0.18
N THR A 86 0.38 19.18 0.69
CA THR A 86 1.56 18.30 0.68
C THR A 86 1.16 16.84 0.88
N SER A 87 0.31 16.54 1.87
CA SER A 87 -0.18 15.18 2.09
C SER A 87 -0.97 14.64 0.91
N LEU A 88 -1.83 15.48 0.29
CA LEU A 88 -2.58 15.12 -0.90
C LEU A 88 -1.66 14.80 -2.09
N LEU A 89 -0.66 15.65 -2.35
CA LEU A 89 0.29 15.44 -3.44
C LEU A 89 1.18 14.21 -3.22
N LEU A 90 1.65 14.01 -1.99
CA LEU A 90 2.38 12.80 -1.60
C LEU A 90 1.52 11.54 -1.77
N TYR A 91 0.23 11.62 -1.48
CA TYR A 91 -0.67 10.49 -1.68
C TYR A 91 -0.89 10.20 -3.16
N LEU A 92 -1.15 11.23 -3.96
CA LEU A 92 -1.39 11.11 -5.40
C LEU A 92 -0.16 10.65 -6.17
N SER A 93 1.06 10.87 -5.67
CA SER A 93 2.28 10.36 -6.31
C SER A 93 2.40 8.84 -6.29
N LEU A 94 1.56 8.12 -5.54
CA LEU A 94 1.45 6.66 -5.68
C LEU A 94 0.73 6.23 -6.95
N LEU A 95 -0.20 7.05 -7.47
CA LEU A 95 -1.05 6.63 -8.58
C LEU A 95 -0.26 6.25 -9.84
N PRO A 96 0.79 6.99 -10.26
CA PRO A 96 1.62 6.57 -11.39
C PRO A 96 2.38 5.26 -11.15
N LEU A 97 2.74 4.95 -9.90
CA LEU A 97 3.51 3.73 -9.57
C LEU A 97 2.71 2.45 -9.80
N ILE A 98 1.37 2.53 -9.75
CA ILE A 98 0.48 1.39 -9.98
C ILE A 98 0.63 0.86 -11.43
N PRO A 99 0.32 1.62 -12.50
CA PRO A 99 0.47 1.13 -13.86
C PRO A 99 1.93 1.02 -14.32
N LEU A 100 2.85 1.82 -13.76
CA LEU A 100 4.25 1.84 -14.21
C LEU A 100 5.10 0.72 -13.59
N VAL A 101 4.81 0.32 -12.35
CA VAL A 101 5.64 -0.64 -11.62
C VAL A 101 4.83 -1.82 -11.12
N PHE A 102 3.79 -1.58 -10.32
CA PHE A 102 3.10 -2.68 -9.62
C PHE A 102 2.37 -3.63 -10.57
N ILE A 103 1.64 -3.12 -11.57
CA ILE A 103 0.92 -3.96 -12.53
C ILE A 103 1.89 -4.79 -13.40
N PRO A 104 2.88 -4.22 -14.08
CA PRO A 104 3.78 -5.00 -14.93
C PRO A 104 4.61 -6.01 -14.13
N ARG A 105 5.18 -5.58 -13.00
CA ARG A 105 6.03 -6.46 -12.17
C ARG A 105 5.23 -7.51 -11.41
N GLY A 106 3.99 -7.20 -11.03
CA GLY A 106 3.06 -8.16 -10.44
C GLY A 106 2.76 -9.33 -11.39
N LYS A 107 2.52 -9.06 -12.67
CA LYS A 107 2.32 -10.10 -13.68
C LYS A 107 3.55 -11.01 -13.84
N VAL A 108 4.75 -10.43 -13.82
CA VAL A 108 6.00 -11.20 -13.89
C VAL A 108 6.13 -12.12 -12.66
N PHE A 109 5.81 -11.61 -11.48
CA PHE A 109 5.82 -12.39 -10.25
C PHE A 109 4.79 -13.53 -10.29
N GLU A 110 3.56 -13.25 -10.71
CA GLU A 110 2.49 -14.27 -10.85
C GLU A 110 2.90 -15.40 -11.80
N LEU A 111 3.44 -15.06 -12.98
CA LEU A 111 3.93 -16.07 -13.93
C LEU A 111 5.06 -16.91 -13.35
N ALA A 112 6.01 -16.28 -12.66
CA ALA A 112 7.13 -16.99 -12.03
C ALA A 112 6.68 -17.89 -10.86
N LEU A 113 5.65 -17.47 -10.12
CA LEU A 113 5.08 -18.26 -9.04
C LEU A 113 4.35 -19.48 -9.59
N THR A 114 3.54 -19.32 -10.64
CA THR A 114 2.84 -20.44 -11.29
C THR A 114 3.82 -21.48 -11.83
N ASP A 115 4.87 -21.07 -12.56
CA ASP A 115 5.91 -21.98 -13.06
C ASP A 115 6.64 -22.71 -11.91
N ALA A 116 6.93 -22.02 -10.81
CA ALA A 116 7.56 -22.62 -9.65
C ALA A 116 6.66 -23.67 -8.96
N VAL A 117 5.36 -23.37 -8.82
CA VAL A 117 4.36 -24.31 -8.30
C VAL A 117 4.24 -25.54 -9.20
N GLU A 118 4.18 -25.36 -10.52
CA GLU A 118 4.13 -26.48 -11.48
C GLU A 118 5.36 -27.38 -11.42
N ARG A 119 6.54 -26.80 -11.17
CA ARG A 119 7.79 -27.56 -11.01
C ARG A 119 7.99 -28.14 -9.61
N GLY A 120 7.17 -27.77 -8.64
CA GLY A 120 7.29 -28.22 -7.26
C GLY A 120 8.53 -27.69 -6.54
N GLU A 121 9.18 -26.63 -7.04
CA GLU A 121 10.40 -26.07 -6.46
C GLU A 121 10.45 -24.54 -6.55
N VAL A 122 11.17 -23.91 -5.63
CA VAL A 122 11.43 -22.46 -5.71
C VAL A 122 12.44 -22.20 -6.82
N THR A 123 11.95 -21.70 -7.96
CA THR A 123 12.77 -21.44 -9.14
C THR A 123 13.65 -20.19 -8.99
N ARG A 124 14.72 -20.14 -9.79
CA ARG A 124 15.55 -18.93 -9.92
C ARG A 124 14.75 -17.72 -10.42
N ALA A 125 13.76 -17.94 -11.29
CA ALA A 125 12.88 -16.89 -11.79
C ALA A 125 12.02 -16.29 -10.66
N LEU A 126 11.43 -17.14 -9.80
CA LEU A 126 10.66 -16.69 -8.64
C LEU A 126 11.55 -15.94 -7.64
N THR A 127 12.76 -16.43 -7.38
CA THR A 127 13.73 -15.75 -6.51
C THR A 127 14.09 -14.37 -7.06
N ALA A 128 14.36 -14.27 -8.36
CA ALA A 128 14.65 -13.00 -9.02
C ALA A 128 13.46 -12.01 -8.95
N ALA A 129 12.22 -12.50 -9.04
CA ALA A 129 11.02 -11.68 -8.91
C ALA A 129 10.86 -11.12 -7.48
N PHE A 130 11.20 -11.91 -6.43
CA PHE A 130 11.25 -11.43 -5.05
C PHE A 130 12.36 -10.42 -4.77
N ASP A 131 13.44 -10.45 -5.56
CA ASP A 131 14.59 -9.55 -5.46
C ASP A 131 14.56 -8.38 -6.43
N ASP A 132 13.43 -8.15 -7.11
CA ASP A 132 13.27 -7.03 -8.03
C ASP A 132 13.50 -5.69 -7.31
N THR A 133 14.56 -5.00 -7.72
CA THR A 133 15.01 -3.75 -7.08
C THR A 133 14.02 -2.61 -7.31
N ALA A 134 13.32 -2.58 -8.45
CA ALA A 134 12.32 -1.56 -8.73
C ALA A 134 11.10 -1.74 -7.81
N VAL A 135 10.63 -2.98 -7.63
CA VAL A 135 9.54 -3.28 -6.69
C VAL A 135 9.96 -2.93 -5.26
N ARG A 136 11.17 -3.32 -4.85
CA ARG A 136 11.69 -3.03 -3.51
C ARG A 136 11.78 -1.52 -3.24
N ALA A 137 12.31 -0.75 -4.18
CA ALA A 137 12.41 0.70 -4.07
C ALA A 137 11.01 1.35 -3.99
N THR A 138 10.09 0.91 -4.84
CA THR A 138 8.71 1.42 -4.88
C THR A 138 7.94 1.11 -3.59
N ARG A 139 8.10 -0.10 -3.04
CA ARG A 139 7.53 -0.49 -1.74
C ARG A 139 8.16 0.29 -0.58
N LEU A 140 9.46 0.56 -0.62
CA LEU A 140 10.10 1.42 0.37
C LEU A 140 9.53 2.85 0.30
N TYR A 141 9.40 3.39 -0.91
CA TYR A 141 8.78 4.70 -1.12
C TYR A 141 7.33 4.73 -0.61
N GLU A 142 6.51 3.72 -0.92
CA GLU A 142 5.14 3.59 -0.41
C GLU A 142 5.11 3.69 1.11
N ARG A 143 5.96 2.93 1.82
CA ARG A 143 6.04 2.96 3.28
C ARG A 143 6.46 4.32 3.83
N LEU A 144 7.53 4.91 3.27
CA LEU A 144 8.03 6.21 3.73
C LEU A 144 7.02 7.33 3.49
N MET A 145 6.35 7.30 2.33
CA MET A 145 5.30 8.26 2.00
C MET A 145 4.12 8.10 2.96
N VAL A 146 3.60 6.89 3.16
CA VAL A 146 2.49 6.64 4.10
C VAL A 146 2.86 7.10 5.50
N ALA A 147 4.06 6.76 5.99
CA ALA A 147 4.54 7.22 7.29
C ALA A 147 4.60 8.75 7.38
N THR A 148 5.08 9.42 6.32
CA THR A 148 5.14 10.88 6.24
C THR A 148 3.74 11.50 6.30
N VAL A 149 2.79 10.97 5.52
CA VAL A 149 1.39 11.44 5.53
C VAL A 149 0.78 11.26 6.93
N ILE A 150 1.02 10.13 7.60
CA ILE A 150 0.55 9.90 8.96
C ILE A 150 1.13 10.96 9.92
N VAL A 151 2.44 11.21 9.86
CA VAL A 151 3.08 12.24 10.70
C VAL A 151 2.48 13.62 10.46
N LEU A 152 2.28 14.00 9.19
CA LEU A 152 1.66 15.28 8.84
C LEU A 152 0.24 15.40 9.41
N MET A 153 -0.56 14.34 9.28
CA MET A 153 -1.96 14.32 9.75
C MET A 153 -2.08 14.26 11.27
N VAL A 154 -1.13 13.65 11.99
CA VAL A 154 -1.15 13.54 13.45
C VAL A 154 -0.61 14.81 14.11
N THR A 155 0.48 15.37 13.59
CA THR A 155 1.12 16.56 14.19
C THR A 155 0.37 17.85 13.90
N LYS A 156 -0.37 17.89 12.79
CA LYS A 156 -1.24 19.00 12.41
C LYS A 156 -2.65 18.46 12.16
N PRO A 157 -3.38 18.07 13.22
CA PRO A 157 -4.67 17.44 13.04
C PRO A 157 -5.67 18.39 12.39
N PHE A 158 -6.58 17.76 11.64
CA PHE A 158 -7.80 18.31 11.07
C PHE A 158 -8.52 19.29 11.99
#